data_AF-A0A6L7YIQ1-F1
#
_entry.id   AF-A0A6L7YIQ1-F1
#
_cell.length_a   1.000
_cell.length_b   1.000
_cell.length_c   1.000
_cell.angle_alpha   90.00
_cell.angle_beta   90.00
_cell.angle_gamma   90.00
#
_symmetry.space_group_name_H-M   'P 1'
#
loop_
_entity.id
_entity.type
_entity.pdbx_description
1 polymer ?
#
loop_
_entity_poly.entity_id
_entity_poly.type
_entity_poly.pdbx_seq_one_letter_code
_entity_poly.pdbx_strand_id
1 'polypeptide(L)'
;YFYDDDGVMRNSSLLDYRMPTALDTPMIDAILVEVANPGHPYGVRGVGEVPIVPPLAAITNAIHAAAGVRMQTLPASPRAILDELLSEET
;
A
#
# COMPACT_ATOMS: atom_id res chain seq x y z
N TYR A 1 1.25 -12.61 -3.11
CA TYR A 1 0.77 -13.83 -3.80
C TYR A 1 0.74 -14.97 -2.81
N PHE A 2 -0.19 -15.90 -2.96
CA PHE A 2 -0.29 -17.04 -2.07
C PHE A 2 0.00 -18.32 -2.87
N TYR A 3 1.15 -18.91 -2.57
CA TYR A 3 1.59 -20.20 -3.11
C TYR A 3 1.44 -21.25 -2.01
N ASP A 4 0.99 -22.45 -2.38
CA ASP A 4 0.99 -23.59 -1.48
C ASP A 4 2.36 -24.31 -1.45
N ASP A 5 2.43 -25.39 -0.67
CA ASP A 5 3.65 -26.21 -0.52
C ASP A 5 4.05 -26.93 -1.82
N ASP A 6 3.10 -27.12 -2.75
CA ASP A 6 3.34 -27.70 -4.08
C ASP A 6 3.80 -26.64 -5.11
N GLY A 7 3.89 -25.36 -4.71
CA GLY A 7 4.29 -24.24 -5.57
C GLY A 7 3.18 -23.72 -6.48
N VAL A 8 1.93 -24.11 -6.25
CA VAL A 8 0.76 -23.67 -7.01
C VAL A 8 0.21 -22.37 -6.43
N MET A 9 -0.03 -21.38 -7.31
CA MET A 9 -0.68 -20.13 -6.91
C MET A 9 -2.16 -20.39 -6.62
N ARG A 10 -2.56 -20.23 -5.36
CA ARG A 10 -3.92 -20.50 -4.90
C ARG A 10 -4.88 -19.33 -5.06
N ASN A 11 -4.37 -18.10 -5.16
CA ASN A 11 -5.18 -16.90 -5.33
C ASN A 11 -5.05 -16.28 -6.74
N SER A 12 -5.07 -17.11 -7.78
CA SER A 12 -4.89 -16.67 -9.18
C SER A 12 -6.14 -16.04 -9.80
N SER A 13 -7.27 -16.04 -9.10
CA SER A 13 -8.53 -15.40 -9.52
C SER A 13 -8.82 -14.14 -8.70
N LEU A 14 -9.76 -13.31 -9.20
CA LEU A 14 -10.21 -12.10 -8.50
C LEU A 14 -11.12 -12.37 -7.29
N LEU A 15 -11.47 -13.63 -7.02
CA LEU A 15 -12.24 -13.99 -5.82
C LEU A 15 -11.41 -13.73 -4.54
N ASP A 16 -10.14 -14.16 -4.58
CA ASP A 16 -9.22 -14.10 -3.44
C ASP A 16 -8.13 -13.05 -3.62
N TYR A 17 -7.77 -12.71 -4.87
CA TYR A 17 -6.90 -11.58 -5.17
C TYR A 17 -7.68 -10.27 -5.12
N ARG A 18 -7.74 -9.66 -3.94
CA ARG A 18 -8.52 -8.45 -3.70
C ARG A 18 -7.93 -7.25 -4.43
N MET A 19 -8.71 -6.74 -5.39
CA MET A 19 -8.50 -5.43 -6.00
C MET A 19 -9.40 -4.40 -5.31
N PRO A 20 -8.92 -3.17 -5.06
CA PRO A 20 -9.75 -2.12 -4.49
C PRO A 20 -10.89 -1.78 -5.46
N THR A 21 -12.09 -1.61 -4.91
CA THR A 21 -13.27 -1.15 -5.63
C THR A 21 -13.49 0.35 -5.39
N ALA A 22 -14.55 0.90 -5.99
CA ALA A 22 -14.97 2.29 -5.75
C ALA A 22 -15.34 2.58 -4.29
N LEU A 23 -15.69 1.55 -3.50
CA LEU A 23 -16.01 1.71 -2.07
C LEU A 23 -14.77 1.64 -1.17
N ASP A 24 -13.68 1.03 -1.66
CA ASP A 24 -12.43 0.87 -0.89
C ASP A 24 -11.48 2.05 -1.10
N THR A 25 -11.56 2.71 -2.24
CA THR A 25 -10.64 3.77 -2.63
C THR A 25 -11.11 5.12 -2.09
N PRO A 26 -10.33 5.82 -1.26
CA PRO A 26 -10.70 7.15 -0.78
C PRO A 26 -10.64 8.18 -1.90
N MET A 27 -11.26 9.34 -1.69
CA MET A 27 -11.03 10.49 -2.57
C MET A 27 -9.56 10.93 -2.46
N ILE A 28 -8.88 11.03 -3.60
CA ILE A 28 -7.46 11.40 -3.67
C ILE A 28 -7.37 12.86 -4.11
N ASP A 29 -6.78 13.70 -3.25
CA ASP A 29 -6.39 15.06 -3.61
C ASP A 29 -4.96 15.06 -4.15
N ALA A 30 -4.79 15.48 -5.40
CA ALA A 30 -3.52 15.43 -6.11
C ALA A 30 -2.90 16.82 -6.20
N ILE A 31 -1.78 17.00 -5.49
CA ILE A 31 -1.02 18.25 -5.50
C ILE A 31 0.14 18.13 -6.47
N LEU A 32 0.12 18.93 -7.54
CA LEU A 32 1.23 19.00 -8.50
C LEU A 32 2.29 19.98 -7.97
N VAL A 33 3.49 19.46 -7.72
CA VAL A 33 4.65 20.26 -7.35
C VAL A 33 5.59 20.35 -8.54
N GLU A 34 5.74 21.57 -9.06
CA GLU A 34 6.53 21.81 -10.26
C GLU A 34 7.96 22.20 -9.90
N VAL A 35 8.92 21.34 -10.24
CA VAL A 35 10.35 21.62 -10.15
C VAL A 35 10.99 21.21 -11.47
N ALA A 36 11.41 22.20 -12.27
CA ALA A 36 11.98 21.96 -13.58
C ALA A 36 13.22 21.05 -13.51
N ASN A 37 13.34 20.11 -14.45
CA ASN A 37 14.55 19.34 -14.68
C ASN A 37 15.51 20.16 -15.56
N PRO A 38 16.69 20.59 -15.05
CA PRO A 38 17.64 21.38 -15.85
C PRO A 38 18.20 20.60 -17.06
N GLY A 39 18.13 19.27 -17.06
CA GLY A 39 18.59 18.41 -18.15
C GLY A 39 17.56 18.08 -19.22
N HIS A 40 16.31 18.57 -19.10
CA HIS A 40 15.26 18.28 -20.08
C HIS A 40 14.83 19.56 -20.81
N PRO A 41 14.71 19.56 -22.17
CA PRO A 41 14.38 20.77 -22.95
C PRO A 41 13.11 21.50 -22.49
N TYR A 42 12.16 20.75 -21.91
CA TYR A 42 10.89 21.26 -21.40
C TYR A 42 10.78 21.20 -19.87
N GLY A 43 11.85 20.89 -19.15
CA GLY A 43 11.84 20.82 -17.68
C GLY A 43 11.01 19.67 -17.08
N VAL A 44 10.43 18.78 -17.87
CA VAL A 44 9.55 17.71 -17.38
C VAL A 44 10.28 16.59 -16.63
N ARG A 45 9.53 15.89 -15.77
CA ARG A 45 9.95 14.70 -15.01
C ARG A 45 8.91 13.60 -15.17
N GLY A 46 9.35 12.34 -15.08
CA GLY A 46 8.44 11.20 -15.08
C GLY A 46 7.64 11.12 -13.79
N VAL A 47 6.35 10.77 -13.90
CA VAL A 47 5.42 10.70 -12.75
C VAL A 47 4.65 9.37 -12.66
N GLY A 48 4.85 8.44 -13.59
CA GLY A 48 4.04 7.20 -13.66
C GLY A 48 4.10 6.32 -12.40
N GLU A 49 5.29 6.16 -11.82
CA GLU A 49 5.49 5.33 -10.62
C GLU A 49 5.43 6.14 -9.32
N VAL A 50 5.57 7.46 -9.39
CA VAL A 50 5.56 8.36 -8.23
C VAL A 50 4.33 8.17 -7.33
N PRO A 51 3.09 8.00 -7.84
CA PRO A 51 1.93 7.83 -6.97
C PRO A 51 1.78 6.41 -6.38
N ILE A 52 2.49 5.38 -6.87
CA ILE A 52 2.39 4.02 -6.31
C ILE A 52 3.39 3.76 -5.18
N VAL A 53 4.48 4.53 -5.11
CA VAL A 53 5.52 4.37 -4.09
C VAL A 53 5.07 4.80 -2.68
N PRO A 54 4.55 6.03 -2.44
CA PRO A 54 4.25 6.51 -1.10
C PRO A 54 3.03 5.90 -0.38
N PRO A 55 1.94 5.43 -1.04
CA PRO A 55 0.74 4.99 -0.33
C PRO A 55 0.98 3.89 0.70
N LEU A 56 1.86 2.92 0.40
CA LEU A 56 2.14 1.80 1.31
C LEU A 56 2.67 2.29 2.66
N ALA A 57 3.64 3.21 2.66
CA ALA A 57 4.21 3.78 3.87
C ALA A 57 3.25 4.77 4.55
N ALA A 58 2.50 5.56 3.78
CA ALA A 58 1.52 6.49 4.32
C ALA A 58 0.41 5.75 5.10
N ILE A 59 -0.10 4.66 4.53
CA ILE A 59 -1.16 3.84 5.16
C ILE A 59 -0.63 3.16 6.42
N THR A 60 0.53 2.51 6.39
CA THR A 60 1.07 1.83 7.59
C THR A 60 1.43 2.81 8.71
N ASN A 61 1.88 4.02 8.37
CA ASN A 61 2.06 5.09 9.36
C ASN A 61 0.73 5.56 9.95
N ALA A 62 -0.33 5.65 9.14
CA ALA A 62 -1.67 5.99 9.63
C ALA A 62 -2.22 4.90 10.57
N ILE A 63 -2.00 3.62 10.26
CA ILE A 63 -2.36 2.50 11.14
C ILE A 63 -1.66 2.64 12.49
N HIS A 64 -0.35 2.86 12.52
CA HIS A 64 0.37 3.09 13.78
C HIS A 64 -0.15 4.31 14.52
N ALA A 65 -0.41 5.43 13.83
CA ALA A 65 -0.92 6.63 14.48
C ALA A 65 -2.31 6.39 15.12
N ALA A 66 -3.13 5.52 14.54
CA ALA A 66 -4.48 5.23 15.02
C ALA A 66 -4.53 4.14 16.11
N ALA A 67 -3.69 3.11 16.00
CA ALA A 67 -3.80 1.89 16.79
C ALA A 67 -2.53 1.56 17.62
N GLY A 68 -1.47 2.36 17.53
CA GLY A 68 -0.21 2.14 18.24
C GLY A 68 0.71 1.07 17.63
N VAL A 69 0.17 0.15 16.83
CA VAL A 69 0.92 -0.98 16.27
C VAL A 69 1.76 -0.62 15.03
N ARG A 70 2.97 -1.18 14.93
CA ARG A 70 3.87 -0.96 13.79
C ARG A 70 3.83 -2.14 12.81
N MET A 71 3.02 -2.01 11.76
CA MET A 71 3.00 -3.01 10.67
C MET A 71 4.33 -3.04 9.91
N GLN A 72 5.11 -4.11 10.03
CA GLN A 72 6.36 -4.33 9.29
C GLN A 72 6.21 -5.27 8.09
N THR A 73 5.08 -5.97 8.00
CA THR A 73 4.77 -6.93 6.93
C THR A 73 3.48 -6.51 6.23
N LEU A 74 3.46 -6.67 4.91
CA LEU A 74 2.29 -6.41 4.07
C LEU A 74 1.76 -7.74 3.48
N PRO A 75 0.44 -7.84 3.22
CA PRO A 75 -0.58 -6.79 3.40
C PRO A 75 -0.99 -6.59 4.87
N ALA A 76 -1.32 -5.35 5.24
CA ALA A 76 -1.90 -5.01 6.54
C ALA A 76 -3.39 -5.42 6.59
N SER A 77 -3.65 -6.72 6.48
CA SER A 77 -5.00 -7.29 6.53
C SER A 77 -5.61 -7.17 7.94
N PRO A 78 -6.95 -7.21 8.09
CA PRO A 78 -7.59 -7.17 9.41
C PRO A 78 -7.05 -8.24 10.37
N ARG A 79 -6.77 -9.45 9.86
CA ARG A 79 -6.18 -10.53 10.66
C ARG A 79 -4.76 -10.19 11.12
N ALA A 80 -3.92 -9.68 10.23
CA ALA A 80 -2.54 -9.31 10.56
C ALA A 80 -2.50 -8.15 11.58
N ILE A 81 -3.39 -7.16 11.45
CA ILE A 81 -3.51 -6.07 12.43
C ILE A 81 -3.99 -6.62 13.78
N LEU A 82 -4.98 -7.52 13.79
CA LEU A 82 -5.46 -8.15 15.02
C LEU A 82 -4.37 -8.97 15.72
N ASP A 83 -3.58 -9.74 14.97
CA ASP A 83 -2.49 -10.52 15.53
C ASP A 83 -1.44 -9.62 16.18
N GLU A 84 -1.09 -8.49 15.56
CA GLU A 84 -0.16 -7.51 16.12
C GLU A 84 -0.71 -6.88 17.41
N LEU A 85 -1.98 -6.47 17.40
CA LEU A 85 -2.65 -5.89 18.57
C LEU A 85 -2.66 -6.83 19.78
N LEU A 86 -2.88 -8.12 19.56
CA LEU A 86 -2.90 -9.13 20.62
C LEU A 86 -1.49 -9.49 21.09
N SER A 87 -0.46 -9.29 20.25
CA SER A 87 0.92 -9.57 20.61
C SER A 87 1.49 -8.55 21.61
N GLU A 88 1.02 -7.30 21.57
CA GLU A 88 1.43 -6.25 22.53
C GLU A 88 0.74 -6.39 23.90
N GLU A 89 -0.30 -7.22 24.02
CA GLU A 89 -1.04 -7.44 25.28
C GLU A 89 -0.40 -8.54 26.17
N THR A 90 0.65 -9.22 25.68
CA THR A 90 1.40 -10.28 26.40
C THR A 90 2.79 -9.81 26.79
#